data_AF-A0A9D3VKD8-F1
#
_entry.id   AF-A0A9D3VKD8-F1
#
_cell.length_a   1.000
_cell.length_b   1.000
_cell.length_c   1.000
_cell.angle_alpha   90.00
_cell.angle_beta   90.00
_cell.angle_gamma   90.00
#
_symmetry.space_group_name_H-M   'P 1'
#
loop_
_entity.id
_entity.type
_entity.pdbx_description
1 polymer ?
#
loop_
_entity_poly.entity_id
_entity_poly.type
_entity_poly.pdbx_seq_one_letter_code
_entity_poly.pdbx_strand_id
1 'polypeptide(L)'
;MGNLQKNMLLFVLFRLQLIVTLLLHFGSMIELPPWTDIVKGGKLKELPPYDPDWYYIRAASMARKIYLRGGLGVGAFRRIYGGAKRNGSRPRHFCKSSGSIARHILQQLQNVNIVDLDTKGGRKITSNGQRDLDQVAGRIAVAL
;
A
#
# COMPACT_ATOMS: atom_id res chain seq x y z
N MET A 1 9.10 -8.15 27.81
CA MET A 1 7.77 -8.60 27.34
C MET A 1 7.06 -7.63 26.36
N GLY A 2 7.59 -6.44 26.05
CA GLY A 2 6.85 -5.41 25.27
C GLY A 2 6.93 -5.46 23.73
N ASN A 3 7.78 -6.28 23.11
CA ASN A 3 7.93 -6.31 21.64
C ASN A 3 7.16 -7.45 20.94
N LEU A 4 6.84 -8.55 21.64
CA LEU A 4 6.11 -9.66 21.03
C LEU A 4 4.61 -9.36 20.85
N GLN A 5 3.97 -8.66 21.80
CA GLN A 5 2.55 -8.31 21.69
C GLN A 5 2.29 -7.23 20.61
N LYS A 6 3.23 -6.29 20.40
CA LYS A 6 3.14 -5.29 19.33
C LYS A 6 3.19 -5.92 17.93
N ASN A 7 4.06 -6.91 17.74
CA ASN A 7 4.13 -7.69 16.49
C ASN A 7 2.89 -8.56 16.28
N MET A 8 2.25 -9.02 17.37
CA MET A 8 1.04 -9.86 17.31
C MET A 8 -0.22 -9.06 16.94
N LEU A 9 -0.35 -7.80 17.40
CA LEU A 9 -1.43 -6.89 17.00
C LEU A 9 -1.41 -6.59 15.50
N LEU A 10 -0.22 -6.51 14.89
CA LEU A 10 -0.07 -6.31 13.44
C LEU A 10 -0.43 -7.56 12.62
N PHE A 11 -0.45 -8.73 13.28
CA PHE A 11 -0.69 -10.05 12.69
C PHE A 11 -2.16 -10.51 12.76
N VAL A 12 -2.87 -10.25 13.86
CA VAL A 12 -4.11 -10.99 14.20
C VAL A 12 -5.40 -10.19 14.00
N LEU A 13 -5.38 -8.85 14.05
CA LEU A 13 -6.61 -8.05 13.85
C LEU A 13 -6.35 -6.93 12.83
N PHE A 14 -7.37 -6.60 12.04
CA PHE A 14 -7.47 -5.37 11.25
C PHE A 14 -6.70 -5.35 9.91
N ARG A 15 -7.10 -6.19 8.95
CA ARG A 15 -6.67 -6.02 7.55
C ARG A 15 -7.28 -4.77 6.88
N LEU A 16 -8.49 -4.38 7.28
CA LEU A 16 -9.25 -3.27 6.68
C LEU A 16 -9.07 -1.97 7.47
N GLN A 17 -9.17 -2.04 8.79
CA GLN A 17 -9.34 -0.81 9.56
C GLN A 17 -8.02 -0.16 9.99
N LEU A 18 -6.90 -0.88 9.91
CA LEU A 18 -5.56 -0.28 9.91
C LEU A 18 -5.25 0.52 8.63
N ILE A 19 -5.88 0.16 7.50
CA ILE A 19 -5.70 0.88 6.23
C ILE A 19 -6.49 2.20 6.24
N VAL A 20 -7.70 2.19 6.81
CA VAL A 20 -8.57 3.38 6.94
C VAL A 20 -7.96 4.43 7.87
N THR A 21 -7.38 4.04 9.01
CA THR A 21 -6.77 5.03 9.92
C THR A 21 -5.43 5.56 9.42
N LEU A 22 -4.63 4.75 8.69
CA LEU A 22 -3.42 5.23 8.00
C LEU A 22 -3.75 6.31 6.95
N LEU A 23 -4.93 6.22 6.34
CA LEU A 23 -5.43 7.16 5.36
C LEU A 23 -5.47 8.60 5.91
N LEU A 24 -6.00 8.79 7.12
CA LEU A 24 -6.05 10.09 7.79
C LEU A 24 -4.67 10.66 8.11
N HIS A 25 -3.66 9.81 8.30
CA HIS A 25 -2.29 10.25 8.56
C HIS A 25 -1.52 10.58 7.28
N PHE A 26 -1.69 9.79 6.21
CA PHE A 26 -1.04 10.00 4.93
C PHE A 26 -1.67 11.11 4.09
N GLY A 27 -2.96 11.41 4.32
CA GLY A 27 -3.70 12.44 3.59
C GLY A 27 -3.06 13.83 3.66
N SER A 28 -2.35 14.15 4.74
CA SER A 28 -1.66 15.43 4.90
C SER A 28 -0.21 15.44 4.40
N MET A 29 0.34 14.31 3.97
CA MET A 29 1.78 14.17 3.63
C MET A 29 2.02 13.84 2.16
N ILE A 30 1.02 13.30 1.47
CA ILE A 30 1.16 12.84 0.09
C ILE A 30 0.27 13.70 -0.82
N GLU A 31 0.94 14.41 -1.72
CA GLU A 31 0.29 15.16 -2.80
C GLU A 31 -0.36 14.21 -3.81
N LEU A 32 -1.62 14.47 -4.12
CA LEU A 32 -2.37 13.74 -5.15
C LEU A 32 -1.85 14.15 -6.53
N PRO A 33 -1.41 13.19 -7.36
CA PRO A 33 -0.98 13.53 -8.71
C PRO A 33 -2.19 13.91 -9.59
N PRO A 34 -2.02 14.78 -10.60
CA PRO A 34 -3.13 15.33 -11.40
C PRO A 34 -3.88 14.27 -12.24
N TRP A 35 -3.32 13.07 -12.38
CA TRP A 35 -3.92 11.99 -13.16
C TRP A 35 -4.81 11.05 -12.32
N THR A 36 -4.91 11.22 -11.00
CA THR A 36 -5.65 10.28 -10.13
C THR A 36 -7.10 10.07 -10.55
N ASP A 37 -7.75 11.12 -11.05
CA ASP A 37 -9.18 11.14 -11.29
C ASP A 37 -9.55 10.49 -12.64
N ILE A 38 -8.56 10.36 -13.52
CA ILE A 38 -8.73 9.89 -14.90
C ILE A 38 -8.30 8.42 -15.02
N VAL A 39 -7.32 7.98 -14.21
CA VAL A 39 -6.68 6.69 -14.43
C VAL A 39 -7.44 5.52 -13.83
N LYS A 40 -7.42 4.40 -14.56
CA LYS A 40 -7.81 3.09 -14.01
C LYS A 40 -6.68 2.47 -13.19
N GLY A 41 -7.07 1.77 -12.12
CA GLY A 41 -6.14 1.09 -11.21
C GLY A 41 -5.26 0.01 -11.87
N GLY A 42 -5.61 -0.48 -13.06
CA GLY A 42 -4.83 -1.43 -13.86
C GLY A 42 -5.54 -1.83 -15.16
N LYS A 43 -4.82 -2.52 -16.06
CA LYS A 43 -5.34 -2.97 -17.37
C LYS A 43 -6.57 -3.90 -17.25
N LEU A 44 -6.69 -4.60 -16.13
CA LEU A 44 -7.79 -5.53 -15.87
C LEU A 44 -9.12 -4.86 -15.48
N LYS A 45 -9.10 -3.56 -15.18
CA LYS A 45 -10.29 -2.80 -14.79
C LYS A 45 -10.86 -2.08 -16.01
N GLU A 46 -12.18 -2.05 -16.10
CA GLU A 46 -12.93 -1.33 -17.14
C GLU A 46 -13.12 0.13 -16.73
N LEU A 47 -13.51 0.34 -15.47
CA LEU A 47 -13.79 1.66 -14.89
C LEU A 47 -12.70 2.11 -13.89
N PRO A 48 -12.56 3.43 -13.65
CA PRO A 48 -11.74 3.96 -12.57
C PRO A 48 -12.32 3.58 -11.19
N PRO A 49 -11.52 3.69 -10.11
CA PRO A 49 -12.02 3.53 -8.74
C PRO A 49 -13.08 4.59 -8.42
N TYR A 50 -14.16 4.19 -7.72
CA TYR A 50 -15.24 5.10 -7.30
C TYR A 50 -14.89 5.92 -6.06
N ASP A 51 -14.03 5.38 -5.20
CA ASP A 51 -13.63 6.00 -3.95
C ASP A 51 -12.61 7.11 -4.24
N PRO A 52 -12.84 8.37 -3.84
CA PRO A 52 -11.88 9.46 -4.03
C PRO A 52 -10.54 9.19 -3.33
N ASP A 53 -10.57 8.45 -2.22
CA ASP A 53 -9.41 8.17 -1.37
C ASP A 53 -8.65 6.90 -1.80
N TRP A 54 -8.98 6.34 -2.96
CA TRP A 54 -8.39 5.09 -3.45
C TRP A 54 -6.87 5.12 -3.50
N TYR A 55 -6.29 6.30 -3.77
CA TYR A 55 -4.85 6.50 -3.87
C TYR A 55 -4.18 6.34 -2.49
N TYR A 56 -4.74 6.96 -1.45
CA TYR A 56 -4.28 6.83 -0.07
C TYR A 56 -4.45 5.43 0.48
N ILE A 57 -5.59 4.78 0.19
CA ILE A 57 -5.83 3.36 0.53
C ILE A 57 -4.74 2.48 -0.08
N ARG A 58 -4.39 2.72 -1.34
CA ARG A 58 -3.33 1.97 -2.02
C ARG A 58 -1.96 2.24 -1.40
N ALA A 59 -1.63 3.48 -1.07
CA ALA A 59 -0.38 3.84 -0.41
C ALA A 59 -0.23 3.17 0.96
N ALA A 60 -1.27 3.25 1.82
CA ALA A 60 -1.30 2.60 3.12
C ALA A 60 -1.17 1.07 3.01
N SER A 61 -1.89 0.46 2.06
CA SER A 61 -1.79 -0.98 1.77
C SER A 61 -0.38 -1.40 1.36
N MET A 62 0.32 -0.56 0.59
CA MET A 62 1.69 -0.79 0.15
C MET A 62 2.67 -0.68 1.32
N ALA A 63 2.59 0.38 2.12
CA ALA A 63 3.43 0.57 3.30
C ALA A 63 3.33 -0.62 4.27
N ARG A 64 2.10 -1.07 4.58
CA ARG A 64 1.87 -2.25 5.43
C ARG A 64 2.53 -3.53 4.89
N LYS A 65 2.49 -3.74 3.57
CA LYS A 65 3.11 -4.94 2.96
C LYS A 65 4.63 -4.88 3.00
N ILE A 66 5.22 -3.70 2.84
CA ILE A 66 6.67 -3.49 2.96
C ILE A 66 7.11 -3.81 4.39
N TYR A 67 6.38 -3.30 5.38
CA TYR A 67 6.63 -3.57 6.78
C TYR A 67 6.68 -5.09 7.08
N LEU A 68 5.69 -5.84 6.57
CA LEU A 68 5.56 -7.26 6.89
C LEU A 68 6.55 -8.18 6.16
N ARG A 69 6.87 -7.93 4.89
CA ARG A 69 7.66 -8.87 4.08
C ARG A 69 9.08 -8.42 3.80
N GLY A 70 9.34 -7.11 3.82
CA GLY A 70 10.61 -6.53 3.32
C GLY A 70 10.85 -6.82 1.83
N GLY A 71 11.80 -6.10 1.21
CA GLY A 71 12.32 -6.43 -0.13
C GLY A 71 11.32 -6.34 -1.29
N LEU A 72 10.20 -5.62 -1.15
CA LEU A 72 9.16 -5.59 -2.18
C LEU A 72 9.43 -4.54 -3.28
N GLY A 73 9.61 -5.01 -4.51
CA GLY A 73 9.76 -4.18 -5.71
C GLY A 73 8.43 -3.84 -6.42
N VAL A 74 8.49 -3.01 -7.48
CA VAL A 74 7.31 -2.63 -8.28
C VAL A 74 6.66 -3.87 -8.90
N GLY A 75 7.48 -4.82 -9.37
CA GLY A 75 7.01 -6.08 -9.95
C GLY A 75 6.20 -6.94 -8.98
N ALA A 76 6.55 -6.93 -7.69
CA ALA A 76 5.80 -7.65 -6.67
C ALA A 76 4.43 -7.00 -6.45
N PHE A 77 4.37 -5.68 -6.32
CA PHE A 77 3.11 -4.95 -6.19
C PHE A 77 2.20 -5.11 -7.41
N ARG A 78 2.78 -5.16 -8.61
CA ARG A 78 2.04 -5.44 -9.84
C ARG A 78 1.37 -6.80 -9.86
N ARG A 79 1.97 -7.79 -9.19
CA ARG A 79 1.37 -9.12 -9.02
C ARG A 79 0.33 -9.14 -7.92
N ILE A 80 0.65 -8.52 -6.77
CA ILE A 80 -0.22 -8.46 -5.59
C ILE A 80 -1.56 -7.77 -5.88
N TYR A 81 -1.54 -6.65 -6.60
CA TYR A 81 -2.74 -5.92 -7.01
C TYR A 81 -3.26 -6.35 -8.39
N GLY A 82 -2.61 -7.35 -9.00
CA GLY A 82 -3.09 -7.96 -10.23
C GLY A 82 -4.33 -8.82 -9.99
N GLY A 83 -4.88 -9.37 -11.07
CA GLY A 83 -6.07 -10.21 -10.97
C GLY A 83 -6.45 -10.85 -12.29
N ALA A 84 -7.54 -11.61 -12.28
CA ALA A 84 -8.10 -12.20 -13.49
C ALA A 84 -8.71 -11.11 -14.37
N LYS A 85 -8.27 -11.02 -15.62
CA LYS A 85 -8.84 -10.12 -16.62
C LYS A 85 -9.90 -10.87 -17.44
N ARG A 86 -11.06 -10.24 -17.66
CA ARG A 86 -12.07 -10.70 -18.62
C ARG A 86 -11.61 -10.41 -20.05
N ASN A 87 -11.57 -11.44 -20.89
CA ASN A 87 -11.17 -11.34 -22.31
C ASN A 87 -12.36 -11.56 -23.27
N GLY A 88 -13.58 -11.24 -22.83
CA GLY A 88 -14.81 -11.51 -23.59
C GLY A 88 -15.12 -13.01 -23.62
N SER A 89 -15.16 -13.58 -24.83
CA SER A 89 -15.42 -15.01 -25.07
C SER A 89 -14.25 -15.93 -24.70
N ARG A 90 -13.03 -15.40 -24.63
CA ARG A 90 -11.84 -16.19 -24.29
C ARG A 90 -11.71 -16.37 -22.76
N PRO A 91 -11.09 -17.47 -22.29
CA PRO A 91 -10.85 -17.70 -20.87
C PRO A 91 -10.15 -16.54 -20.16
N ARG A 92 -10.41 -16.45 -18.85
CA ARG A 92 -9.81 -15.43 -17.99
C ARG A 92 -8.35 -15.81 -17.72
N HIS A 93 -7.45 -14.86 -17.95
CA HIS A 93 -6.03 -15.02 -17.62
C HIS A 93 -5.58 -13.95 -16.62
N PHE A 94 -4.54 -14.27 -15.87
CA PHE A 94 -3.95 -13.34 -14.91
C PHE A 94 -3.34 -12.12 -15.63
N CYS A 95 -3.67 -10.93 -15.16
CA CYS A 95 -3.12 -9.68 -15.65
C CYS A 95 -2.53 -8.87 -14.49
N LYS A 96 -1.33 -8.33 -14.72
CA LYS A 96 -0.62 -7.46 -13.78
C LYS A 96 -1.33 -6.11 -13.67
N SER A 97 -1.25 -5.48 -12.49
CA SER A 97 -1.73 -4.11 -12.30
C SER A 97 -0.82 -3.06 -12.94
N SER A 98 -1.25 -1.79 -12.88
CA SER A 98 -0.49 -0.66 -13.42
C SER A 98 0.84 -0.48 -12.68
N GLY A 99 1.93 -0.44 -13.45
CA GLY A 99 3.27 -0.19 -12.90
C GLY A 99 3.52 1.28 -12.57
N SER A 100 2.87 2.21 -13.29
CA SER A 100 3.06 3.65 -13.09
C SER A 100 2.56 4.07 -11.70
N ILE A 101 1.34 3.67 -11.35
CA ILE A 101 0.73 3.98 -10.05
C ILE A 101 1.58 3.44 -8.89
N ALA A 102 2.00 2.16 -8.98
CA ALA A 102 2.82 1.55 -7.95
C ALA A 102 4.20 2.21 -7.82
N ARG A 103 4.80 2.68 -8.93
CA ARG A 103 6.07 3.40 -8.89
C ARG A 103 5.90 4.77 -8.24
N HIS A 104 4.90 5.53 -8.65
CA HIS A 104 4.64 6.87 -8.14
C HIS A 104 4.40 6.86 -6.62
N ILE A 105 3.54 5.96 -6.13
CA ILE A 105 3.29 5.80 -4.69
C ILE A 105 4.59 5.51 -3.93
N LEU A 106 5.47 4.67 -4.47
CA LEU A 106 6.72 4.32 -3.79
C LEU A 106 7.73 5.47 -3.79
N GLN A 107 7.74 6.30 -4.83
CA GLN A 107 8.53 7.52 -4.87
C GLN A 107 8.01 8.54 -3.85
N GLN A 108 6.69 8.73 -3.75
CA GLN A 108 6.10 9.60 -2.73
C GLN A 108 6.41 9.12 -1.31
N LEU A 109 6.27 7.82 -1.03
CA LEU A 109 6.63 7.25 0.26
C LEU A 109 8.14 7.36 0.58
N GLN A 110 8.98 7.41 -0.45
CA GLN A 110 10.42 7.65 -0.30
C GLN A 110 10.71 9.13 0.00
N ASN A 111 10.01 10.07 -0.66
CA ASN A 111 10.13 11.50 -0.39
C ASN A 111 9.75 11.86 1.06
N VAL A 112 8.75 11.17 1.62
CA VAL A 112 8.30 11.32 3.01
C VAL A 112 9.22 10.54 3.99
N ASN A 113 10.30 9.91 3.53
CA ASN A 113 11.27 9.14 4.33
C ASN A 113 10.67 7.95 5.11
N ILE A 114 9.56 7.38 4.63
CA ILE A 114 8.92 6.21 5.25
C ILE A 114 9.51 4.91 4.69
N VAL A 115 9.87 4.93 3.41
CA VAL A 115 10.41 3.79 2.68
C VAL A 115 11.76 4.16 2.10
N ASP A 116 12.73 3.26 2.21
CA ASP A 116 14.06 3.41 1.63
C ASP A 116 14.37 2.29 0.63
N LEU A 117 15.36 2.53 -0.22
CA LEU A 117 15.91 1.54 -1.15
C LEU A 117 16.82 0.59 -0.39
N ASP A 118 16.56 -0.71 -0.51
CA ASP A 118 17.43 -1.72 0.07
C ASP A 118 18.64 -1.95 -0.85
N THR A 119 19.82 -2.18 -0.26
CA THR A 119 21.08 -2.41 -0.99
C THR A 119 21.04 -3.71 -1.80
N LYS A 120 20.25 -4.69 -1.34
CA LYS A 120 19.98 -5.96 -2.04
C LYS A 120 18.87 -5.87 -3.08
N GLY A 121 18.31 -4.68 -3.29
CA GLY A 121 17.22 -4.39 -4.19
C GLY A 121 15.84 -4.45 -3.53
N GLY A 122 14.89 -3.72 -4.13
CA GLY A 122 13.54 -3.58 -3.60
C GLY A 122 13.40 -2.37 -2.69
N ARG A 123 12.52 -2.47 -1.69
CA ARG A 123 12.26 -1.42 -0.71
C ARG A 123 12.20 -2.00 0.69
N LYS A 124 12.68 -1.22 1.65
CA LYS A 124 12.65 -1.50 3.07
C LYS A 124 11.99 -0.34 3.81
N ILE A 125 11.35 -0.62 4.94
CA ILE A 125 10.82 0.44 5.80
C ILE A 125 11.98 1.12 6.55
N THR A 126 11.91 2.44 6.73
CA THR A 126 12.86 3.17 7.57
C THR A 126 12.50 2.99 9.05
N SER A 127 13.44 3.33 9.95
CA SER A 127 13.16 3.32 11.40
C SER A 127 12.05 4.31 11.77
N ASN A 128 12.00 5.47 11.10
CA ASN A 128 10.95 6.47 11.27
C ASN A 128 9.60 5.93 10.79
N GLY A 129 9.54 5.37 9.58
CA GLY A 129 8.32 4.78 9.04
C GLY A 129 7.78 3.63 9.90
N GLN A 130 8.64 2.83 10.52
CA GLN A 130 8.24 1.82 11.48
C GLN A 130 7.62 2.44 12.75
N ARG A 131 8.26 3.48 13.32
CA ARG A 131 7.72 4.18 14.49
C ARG A 131 6.33 4.77 14.21
N ASP A 132 6.15 5.42 13.07
CA ASP A 132 4.89 6.05 12.71
C ASP A 132 3.78 5.00 12.53
N LEU A 133 4.08 3.90 11.83
CA LEU A 133 3.16 2.78 11.68
C LEU A 133 2.78 2.13 13.02
N ASP A 134 3.75 1.96 13.92
CA ASP A 134 3.52 1.38 15.24
C ASP A 134 2.69 2.31 16.14
N GLN A 135 2.89 3.64 16.05
CA GLN A 135 2.07 4.62 16.78
C GLN A 135 0.61 4.61 16.31
N VAL A 136 0.39 4.59 14.98
CA VAL A 136 -0.96 4.49 14.43
C VAL A 136 -1.62 3.17 14.82
N ALA A 137 -0.89 2.05 14.78
CA ALA A 137 -1.39 0.76 15.23
C ALA A 137 -1.78 0.76 16.72
N GLY A 138 -0.98 1.41 17.57
CA GLY A 138 -1.26 1.57 19.00
C GLY A 138 -2.56 2.34 19.28
N ARG A 139 -2.83 3.41 18.53
CA ARG A 139 -4.10 4.18 18.66
C ARG A 139 -5.33 3.34 18.34
N ILE A 140 -5.23 2.47 17.34
CA ILE A 140 -6.34 1.59 16.92
C ILE A 140 -6.61 0.50 17.96
N ALA A 141 -5.56 -0.07 18.55
CA ALA A 141 -5.70 -1.12 19.56
C ALA A 141 -6.42 -0.65 20.82
N VAL A 142 -6.42 0.66 21.12
CA VAL A 142 -7.14 1.27 22.24
C VAL A 142 -8.60 1.60 21.91
N ALA A 143 -8.91 1.78 20.62
CA ALA A 143 -10.26 2.11 20.16
C ALA A 143 -11.18 0.88 19.97
N LEU A 144 -10.66 -0.33 20.23
CA LEU A 144 -11.37 -1.61 20.22
C LEU A 144 -11.60 -2.08 21.66
#